data_AF-A0A7S0VBR8-F1
#
_entry.id   AF-A0A7S0VBR8-F1
#
_cell.length_a   1.000
_cell.length_b   1.000
_cell.length_c   1.000
_cell.angle_alpha   90.00
_cell.angle_beta   90.00
_cell.angle_gamma   90.00
#
_symmetry.space_group_name_H-M   'P 1'
#
loop_
_entity.id
_entity.type
_entity.pdbx_description
1 polymer ?
#
loop_
_entity_poly.entity_id
_entity_poly.type
_entity_poly.pdbx_seq_one_letter_code
_entity_poly.pdbx_strand_id
1 'polypeptide(L)'
;DDGTTRVLPRLRGATGMTAFNTGGEWYLAIAQSVCALWRTNDACARAAVQPKSAVLQYDRITRAFGALRSVTEQDSLRLRGRGVDPAERFEHSFELRIDAGRAVAWHFAEVSGRPLLIVSSMDKGAVAYEFDFDRVTGLGGVVGVASLPGDPRVYAASAKDSALVVLTVGPSYDSLGGA
;
A
#
# COMPACT_ATOMS: atom_id res chain seq x y z
N ASP A 1 8.64 -17.06 -12.68
CA ASP A 1 8.02 -15.77 -13.03
C ASP A 1 6.85 -15.55 -12.07
N ASP A 2 7.09 -14.82 -10.97
CA ASP A 2 6.27 -14.80 -9.75
C ASP A 2 5.30 -13.61 -9.68
N GLY A 3 5.20 -12.83 -10.77
CA GLY A 3 4.25 -11.72 -10.88
C GLY A 3 4.56 -10.52 -9.98
N THR A 4 5.78 -10.40 -9.43
CA THR A 4 6.12 -9.36 -8.45
C THR A 4 6.56 -8.01 -9.05
N THR A 5 6.80 -7.90 -10.36
CA THR A 5 7.44 -6.68 -10.92
C THR A 5 6.96 -6.28 -12.33
N ARG A 6 5.65 -6.22 -12.57
CA ARG A 6 5.13 -5.56 -13.78
C ARG A 6 4.00 -4.60 -13.44
N VAL A 7 4.15 -3.38 -13.99
CA VAL A 7 3.18 -2.29 -14.26
C VAL A 7 1.73 -2.75 -14.20
N LEU A 8 0.76 -1.93 -13.78
CA LEU A 8 -0.69 -2.24 -13.84
C LEU A 8 -1.17 -2.67 -15.26
N PRO A 9 -1.16 -3.97 -15.63
CA PRO A 9 -2.40 -4.61 -16.00
C PRO A 9 -2.60 -5.89 -15.18
N ARG A 10 -3.86 -6.32 -15.05
CA ARG A 10 -4.33 -7.57 -14.38
C ARG A 10 -4.87 -7.42 -12.95
N LEU A 11 -5.69 -6.40 -12.70
CA LEU A 11 -6.76 -6.59 -11.73
C LEU A 11 -7.68 -7.71 -12.26
N ARG A 12 -7.72 -8.84 -11.56
CA ARG A 12 -8.56 -10.01 -11.92
C ARG A 12 -9.32 -10.50 -10.71
N GLY A 13 -10.51 -11.07 -10.95
CA GLY A 13 -11.35 -11.59 -9.88
C GLY A 13 -11.78 -10.52 -8.89
N ALA A 14 -12.12 -9.31 -9.36
CA ALA A 14 -12.66 -8.29 -8.48
C ALA A 14 -14.00 -8.77 -7.90
N THR A 15 -14.07 -8.83 -6.58
CA THR A 15 -15.25 -9.30 -5.83
C THR A 15 -15.97 -8.16 -5.12
N GLY A 16 -15.27 -7.06 -4.88
CA GLY A 16 -15.81 -5.87 -4.25
C GLY A 16 -14.91 -4.66 -4.47
N MET A 17 -15.48 -3.47 -4.37
CA MET A 17 -14.74 -2.22 -4.47
C MET A 17 -15.33 -1.20 -3.50
N THR A 18 -14.45 -0.45 -2.84
CA THR A 18 -14.84 0.58 -1.87
C THR A 18 -13.96 1.79 -2.08
N ALA A 19 -14.58 2.92 -2.41
CA ALA A 19 -13.91 4.22 -2.42
C ALA A 19 -13.92 4.80 -1.00
N PHE A 20 -12.83 5.44 -0.60
CA PHE A 20 -12.73 6.10 0.69
C PHE A 20 -11.82 7.32 0.61
N ASN A 21 -12.01 8.23 1.56
CA ASN A 21 -11.20 9.43 1.70
C ASN A 21 -10.53 9.41 3.06
N THR A 22 -9.23 9.69 3.09
CA THR A 22 -8.46 9.88 4.32
C THR A 22 -7.27 10.79 4.03
N GLY A 23 -6.90 11.62 4.99
CA GLY A 23 -5.81 12.60 4.82
C GLY A 23 -6.00 13.52 3.61
N GLY A 24 -7.26 13.81 3.23
CA GLY A 24 -7.66 14.66 2.09
C GLY A 24 -7.43 14.06 0.69
N GLU A 25 -7.02 12.79 0.62
CA GLU A 25 -6.77 12.05 -0.60
C GLU A 25 -7.86 10.99 -0.83
N TRP A 26 -8.14 10.69 -2.10
CA TRP A 26 -9.13 9.68 -2.48
C TRP A 26 -8.45 8.39 -2.88
N TYR A 27 -8.99 7.29 -2.38
CA TYR A 27 -8.48 5.94 -2.62
C TYR A 27 -9.60 5.00 -3.06
N LEU A 28 -9.22 3.94 -3.75
CA LEU A 28 -10.10 2.85 -4.17
C LEU A 28 -9.48 1.52 -3.75
N ALA A 29 -10.08 0.86 -2.76
CA ALA A 29 -9.73 -0.50 -2.39
C ALA A 29 -10.53 -1.49 -3.26
N ILE A 30 -9.84 -2.49 -3.78
CA ILE A 30 -10.39 -3.52 -4.67
C ILE A 30 -10.15 -4.88 -4.02
N ALA A 31 -11.23 -5.54 -3.62
CA ALA A 31 -11.20 -6.91 -3.12
C ALA A 31 -11.05 -7.85 -4.31
N GLN A 32 -10.11 -8.79 -4.21
CA GLN A 32 -9.84 -9.73 -5.29
C GLN A 32 -9.86 -11.18 -4.79
N SER A 33 -10.57 -12.04 -5.52
CA SER A 33 -10.57 -13.49 -5.39
C SER A 33 -10.95 -14.10 -6.74
N VAL A 34 -10.19 -15.08 -7.21
CA VAL A 34 -10.53 -15.84 -8.44
C VAL A 34 -11.35 -17.09 -8.14
N CYS A 35 -11.67 -17.29 -6.87
CA CYS A 35 -12.35 -18.47 -6.39
C CYS A 35 -13.81 -18.19 -6.13
N ALA A 36 -14.69 -19.04 -6.68
CA ALA A 36 -16.11 -18.95 -6.44
C ALA A 36 -16.42 -19.02 -4.93
N LEU A 37 -17.32 -18.16 -4.45
CA LEU A 37 -17.60 -17.96 -3.02
C LEU A 37 -18.08 -19.23 -2.31
N TRP A 38 -18.80 -20.11 -3.04
CA TRP A 38 -19.35 -21.36 -2.51
C TRP A 38 -18.35 -22.53 -2.47
N ARG A 39 -17.13 -22.37 -3.01
CA ARG A 39 -16.10 -23.42 -2.92
C ARG A 39 -15.42 -23.41 -1.56
N THR A 40 -15.10 -24.61 -1.07
CA THR A 40 -14.29 -24.82 0.15
C THR A 40 -12.86 -24.30 -0.06
N ASN A 41 -12.18 -23.97 1.04
CA ASN A 41 -10.81 -23.45 1.01
C ASN A 41 -9.83 -24.45 0.37
N ASP A 42 -9.94 -25.75 0.66
CA ASP A 42 -9.05 -26.78 0.10
C ASP A 42 -9.21 -26.93 -1.43
N ALA A 43 -10.46 -26.95 -1.92
CA ALA A 43 -10.73 -26.97 -3.36
C ALA A 43 -10.23 -25.70 -4.07
N CYS A 44 -10.15 -24.60 -3.35
CA CYS A 44 -9.71 -23.31 -3.84
C CYS A 44 -8.18 -23.21 -3.93
N ALA A 45 -7.49 -23.60 -2.85
CA ALA A 45 -6.04 -23.55 -2.73
C ALA A 45 -5.34 -24.41 -3.80
N ARG A 46 -5.95 -25.52 -4.19
CA ARG A 46 -5.42 -26.43 -5.23
C ARG A 46 -5.68 -25.94 -6.66
N ALA A 47 -6.65 -25.05 -6.87
CA ALA A 47 -7.13 -24.70 -8.20
C ALA A 47 -6.43 -23.49 -8.82
N ALA A 48 -6.02 -22.50 -8.02
CA ALA A 48 -5.38 -21.29 -8.52
C ALA A 48 -4.66 -20.50 -7.42
N VAL A 49 -3.57 -19.83 -7.81
CA VAL A 49 -2.93 -18.78 -6.99
C VAL A 49 -3.90 -17.60 -6.85
N GLN A 50 -4.28 -17.28 -5.61
CA GLN A 50 -5.18 -16.16 -5.32
C GLN A 50 -4.52 -14.83 -5.66
N PRO A 51 -5.23 -13.89 -6.32
CA PRO A 51 -4.72 -12.55 -6.54
C PRO A 51 -4.62 -11.81 -5.20
N LYS A 52 -3.59 -10.97 -5.06
CA LYS A 52 -3.56 -9.97 -3.99
C LYS A 52 -4.59 -8.88 -4.32
N SER A 53 -5.27 -8.38 -3.29
CA SER A 53 -6.14 -7.22 -3.39
C SER A 53 -5.32 -5.95 -3.62
N ALA A 54 -5.94 -4.91 -4.18
CA ALA A 54 -5.24 -3.69 -4.55
C ALA A 54 -5.85 -2.47 -3.84
N VAL A 55 -5.01 -1.49 -3.52
CA VAL A 55 -5.47 -0.14 -3.21
C VAL A 55 -4.88 0.79 -4.26
N LEU A 56 -5.72 1.65 -4.81
CA LEU A 56 -5.37 2.65 -5.82
C LEU A 56 -5.58 4.05 -5.25
N GLN A 57 -4.80 5.02 -5.72
CA GLN A 57 -4.96 6.43 -5.37
C GLN A 57 -5.51 7.21 -6.57
N TYR A 58 -6.45 8.12 -6.32
CA TYR A 58 -6.97 9.03 -7.33
C TYR A 58 -5.96 10.13 -7.65
N ASP A 59 -5.64 10.29 -8.93
CA ASP A 59 -4.89 11.44 -9.42
C ASP A 59 -5.84 12.44 -10.09
N ARG A 60 -5.85 13.67 -9.56
CA ARG A 60 -6.71 14.75 -10.04
C ARG A 60 -6.32 15.26 -11.43
N ILE A 61 -5.05 15.11 -11.83
CA ILE A 61 -4.57 15.57 -13.14
C ILE A 61 -5.01 14.60 -14.23
N THR A 62 -4.66 13.32 -14.07
CA THR A 62 -5.07 12.27 -15.03
C THR A 62 -6.54 11.88 -14.90
N ARG A 63 -7.20 12.31 -13.81
CA ARG A 63 -8.60 11.99 -13.46
C ARG A 63 -8.86 10.49 -13.37
N ALA A 64 -7.87 9.72 -12.94
CA ALA A 64 -7.91 8.27 -12.90
C ALA A 64 -7.36 7.74 -11.57
N PHE A 65 -7.78 6.52 -11.21
CA PHE A 65 -7.18 5.77 -10.13
C PHE A 65 -5.95 5.01 -10.64
N GLY A 66 -4.82 5.15 -9.93
CA GLY A 66 -3.55 4.51 -10.26
C GLY A 66 -2.81 4.02 -9.02
N ALA A 67 -1.52 3.75 -9.18
CA ALA A 67 -0.64 3.37 -8.08
C ALA A 67 -0.62 4.43 -6.96
N LEU A 68 -0.33 3.99 -5.73
CA LEU A 68 -0.12 4.93 -4.62
C LEU A 68 1.14 5.73 -4.88
N ARG A 69 1.14 6.97 -4.40
CA ARG A 69 2.31 7.86 -4.44
C ARG A 69 2.97 7.90 -3.07
N SER A 70 4.29 7.87 -3.02
CA SER A 70 5.05 8.01 -1.77
C SER A 70 4.87 9.38 -1.11
N VAL A 71 4.60 10.41 -1.91
CA VAL A 71 4.31 11.78 -1.45
C VAL A 71 2.98 12.20 -2.06
N THR A 72 2.01 12.50 -1.21
CA THR A 72 0.72 13.04 -1.65
C THR A 72 0.80 14.56 -1.84
N GLU A 73 -0.20 15.14 -2.51
CA GLU A 73 -0.25 16.59 -2.68
C GLU A 73 -0.30 17.30 -1.33
N GLN A 74 -1.14 16.76 -0.44
CA GLN A 74 -1.29 17.26 0.93
C GLN A 74 -0.01 17.14 1.74
N ASP A 75 0.78 16.09 1.55
CA ASP A 75 2.06 15.94 2.23
C ASP A 75 3.10 16.94 1.75
N SER A 76 3.18 17.15 0.44
CA SER A 76 4.11 18.13 -0.09
C SER A 76 3.76 19.54 0.40
N LEU A 77 2.46 19.87 0.44
CA LEU A 77 2.01 21.14 1.02
C LEU A 77 2.38 21.24 2.50
N ARG A 78 2.16 20.19 3.30
CA ARG A 78 2.47 20.18 4.73
C ARG A 78 3.97 20.20 5.04
N LEU A 79 4.78 19.41 4.33
CA LEU A 79 6.20 19.20 4.60
C LEU A 79 7.11 20.20 3.88
N ARG A 80 6.70 20.67 2.69
CA ARG A 80 7.53 21.48 1.79
C ARG A 80 6.91 22.85 1.48
N GLY A 81 5.67 23.12 1.89
CA GLY A 81 4.97 24.38 1.61
C GLY A 81 4.57 24.59 0.14
N ARG A 82 4.76 23.59 -0.72
CA ARG A 82 4.44 23.64 -2.16
C ARG A 82 3.86 22.31 -2.64
N GLY A 83 3.06 22.36 -3.70
CA GLY A 83 2.51 21.16 -4.34
C GLY A 83 3.58 20.23 -4.90
N VAL A 84 3.19 18.98 -5.21
CA VAL A 84 4.10 18.01 -5.83
C VAL A 84 4.29 18.40 -7.29
N ASP A 85 5.53 18.70 -7.67
CA ASP A 85 5.90 18.97 -9.06
C ASP A 85 5.51 17.78 -9.94
N PRO A 86 4.84 18.00 -11.10
CA PRO A 86 4.42 16.94 -12.00
C PRO A 86 5.53 15.93 -12.36
N ALA A 87 6.77 16.39 -12.51
CA ALA A 87 7.90 15.51 -12.84
C ALA A 87 8.24 14.54 -11.69
N GLU A 88 8.01 14.95 -10.45
CA GLU A 88 8.34 14.17 -9.24
C GLU A 88 7.22 13.20 -8.83
N ARG A 89 6.01 13.42 -9.35
CA ARG A 89 4.77 12.78 -8.89
C ARG A 89 4.75 11.27 -9.08
N PHE A 90 5.45 10.78 -10.11
CA PHE A 90 5.52 9.37 -10.46
C PHE A 90 6.87 8.73 -10.13
N GLU A 91 7.87 9.50 -9.69
CA GLU A 91 9.22 8.98 -9.39
C GLU A 91 9.18 7.89 -8.30
N HIS A 92 8.15 7.89 -7.47
CA HIS A 92 7.96 6.94 -6.37
C HIS A 92 6.51 6.48 -6.25
N SER A 93 5.94 6.06 -7.38
CA SER A 93 4.66 5.35 -7.36
C SER A 93 4.88 3.87 -7.04
N PHE A 94 4.05 3.30 -6.16
CA PHE A 94 4.11 1.88 -5.82
C PHE A 94 2.72 1.25 -5.82
N GLU A 95 2.67 -0.04 -6.16
CA GLU A 95 1.44 -0.81 -6.14
C GLU A 95 1.21 -1.40 -4.75
N LEU A 96 0.27 -0.84 -3.99
CA LEU A 96 -0.12 -1.43 -2.71
C LEU A 96 -0.95 -2.69 -2.97
N ARG A 97 -0.32 -3.85 -2.78
CA ARG A 97 -0.93 -5.18 -2.91
C ARG A 97 -1.05 -5.84 -1.56
N ILE A 98 -2.28 -6.07 -1.12
CA ILE A 98 -2.59 -6.66 0.18
C ILE A 98 -2.96 -8.12 -0.01
N ASP A 99 -2.24 -9.01 0.67
CA ASP A 99 -2.65 -10.41 0.77
C ASP A 99 -3.82 -10.54 1.77
N ALA A 100 -5.01 -10.22 1.28
CA ALA A 100 -6.26 -10.34 2.02
C ALA A 100 -6.92 -11.73 1.88
N GLY A 101 -6.23 -12.70 1.27
CA GLY A 101 -6.81 -14.01 0.96
C GLY A 101 -7.98 -13.92 -0.03
N ARG A 102 -9.02 -14.74 0.20
CA ARG A 102 -10.27 -14.74 -0.58
C ARG A 102 -11.17 -13.58 -0.16
N ALA A 103 -10.72 -12.37 -0.49
CA ALA A 103 -11.39 -11.12 -0.14
C ALA A 103 -12.74 -11.00 -0.85
N VAL A 104 -13.75 -10.50 -0.13
CA VAL A 104 -15.12 -10.29 -0.63
C VAL A 104 -15.46 -8.81 -0.67
N ALA A 105 -15.17 -8.09 0.41
CA ALA A 105 -15.52 -6.69 0.54
C ALA A 105 -14.50 -5.94 1.40
N TRP A 106 -14.35 -4.65 1.09
CA TRP A 106 -13.59 -3.69 1.89
C TRP A 106 -14.52 -2.73 2.61
N HIS A 107 -14.12 -2.30 3.79
CA HIS A 107 -14.74 -1.21 4.53
C HIS A 107 -13.65 -0.29 5.06
N PHE A 108 -13.91 1.01 5.07
CA PHE A 108 -13.03 2.00 5.67
C PHE A 108 -13.74 2.65 6.84
N ALA A 109 -13.06 2.76 7.97
CA ALA A 109 -13.56 3.42 9.16
C ALA A 109 -12.44 4.17 9.87
N GLU A 110 -12.77 5.30 10.49
CA GLU A 110 -11.89 5.96 11.43
C GLU A 110 -12.33 5.61 12.85
N VAL A 111 -11.45 4.98 13.61
CA VAL A 111 -11.74 4.55 14.99
C VAL A 111 -10.73 5.20 15.91
N SER A 112 -11.20 6.06 16.81
CA SER A 112 -10.35 6.81 17.75
C SER A 112 -9.22 7.57 17.04
N GLY A 113 -9.50 8.14 15.86
CA GLY A 113 -8.54 8.88 15.05
C GLY A 113 -7.59 8.03 14.22
N ARG A 114 -7.72 6.69 14.24
CA ARG A 114 -6.91 5.78 13.45
C ARG A 114 -7.66 5.36 12.18
N PRO A 115 -7.09 5.57 10.98
CA PRO A 115 -7.70 5.14 9.74
C PRO A 115 -7.54 3.62 9.59
N LEU A 116 -8.65 2.89 9.59
CA LEU A 116 -8.65 1.43 9.45
C LEU A 116 -9.29 1.01 8.13
N LEU A 117 -8.55 0.20 7.37
CA LEU A 117 -9.04 -0.49 6.19
C LEU A 117 -9.31 -1.96 6.54
N ILE A 118 -10.58 -2.35 6.50
CA ILE A 118 -11.07 -3.65 6.98
C ILE A 118 -11.49 -4.49 5.78
N VAL A 119 -11.03 -5.73 5.69
CA VAL A 119 -11.46 -6.70 4.67
C VAL A 119 -12.24 -7.83 5.30
N SER A 120 -13.34 -8.20 4.65
CA SER A 120 -14.00 -9.49 4.88
C SER A 120 -13.43 -10.52 3.92
N SER A 121 -12.83 -11.57 4.47
CA SER A 121 -12.17 -12.65 3.73
C SER A 121 -12.72 -14.01 4.13
N MET A 122 -12.94 -14.88 3.14
CA MET A 122 -13.51 -16.22 3.36
C MET A 122 -12.53 -17.22 3.99
N ASP A 123 -11.23 -16.97 3.86
CA ASP A 123 -10.18 -17.84 4.41
C ASP A 123 -9.38 -17.18 5.54
N LYS A 124 -9.33 -15.84 5.59
CA LYS A 124 -8.66 -15.09 6.69
C LYS A 124 -9.63 -14.47 7.71
N GLY A 125 -10.94 -14.57 7.51
CA GLY A 125 -11.93 -13.90 8.35
C GLY A 125 -11.95 -12.39 8.13
N ALA A 126 -12.27 -11.63 9.17
CA ALA A 126 -12.19 -10.17 9.12
C ALA A 126 -10.78 -9.71 9.54
N VAL A 127 -10.09 -8.98 8.66
CA VAL A 127 -8.73 -8.45 8.93
C VAL A 127 -8.78 -6.93 8.82
N ALA A 128 -8.20 -6.24 9.81
CA ALA A 128 -8.08 -4.79 9.81
C ALA A 128 -6.62 -4.38 9.62
N TYR A 129 -6.39 -3.44 8.71
CA TYR A 129 -5.10 -2.80 8.47
C TYR A 129 -5.21 -1.35 8.90
N GLU A 130 -4.22 -0.87 9.65
CA GLU A 130 -4.06 0.57 9.81
C GLU A 130 -3.57 1.15 8.49
N PHE A 131 -4.34 2.07 7.92
CA PHE A 131 -4.02 2.74 6.67
C PHE A 131 -3.28 4.04 6.96
N ASP A 132 -2.12 3.89 7.58
CA ASP A 132 -1.17 4.96 7.84
C ASP A 132 0.22 4.53 7.37
N PHE A 133 0.96 5.47 6.79
CA PHE A 133 2.27 5.22 6.21
C PHE A 133 3.26 6.19 6.82
N ASP A 134 4.23 5.66 7.57
CA ASP A 134 5.31 6.46 8.12
C ASP A 134 6.06 7.21 7.02
N ARG A 135 6.31 8.50 7.26
CA ARG A 135 6.96 9.38 6.29
C ARG A 135 8.24 9.96 6.87
N VAL A 136 9.31 9.90 6.08
CA VAL A 136 10.60 10.47 6.46
C VAL A 136 11.01 11.56 5.47
N THR A 137 11.44 12.70 6.01
CA THR A 137 11.99 13.82 5.23
C THR A 137 13.43 13.52 4.77
N GLY A 138 13.83 14.03 3.60
CA GLY A 138 15.19 13.82 3.04
C GLY A 138 15.34 12.54 2.20
N LEU A 139 14.23 11.83 1.95
CA LEU A 139 14.16 10.67 1.06
C LEU A 139 13.48 10.99 -0.28
N GLY A 140 13.44 12.26 -0.71
CA GLY A 140 12.92 12.56 -2.04
C GLY A 140 13.87 12.01 -3.10
N GLY A 141 13.42 11.18 -4.05
CA GLY A 141 14.35 10.72 -5.10
C GLY A 141 15.45 9.78 -4.58
N VAL A 142 15.14 8.85 -3.65
CA VAL A 142 16.12 7.85 -3.22
C VAL A 142 16.65 7.09 -4.42
N VAL A 143 17.96 7.10 -4.60
CA VAL A 143 18.65 6.42 -5.71
C VAL A 143 19.43 5.20 -5.23
N GLY A 144 19.64 5.07 -3.92
CA GLY A 144 20.38 3.96 -3.33
C GLY A 144 19.96 3.69 -1.90
N VAL A 145 19.84 2.41 -1.57
CA VAL A 145 19.58 1.94 -0.20
C VAL A 145 20.63 0.87 0.11
N ALA A 146 21.26 0.99 1.27
CA ALA A 146 22.23 0.02 1.76
C ALA A 146 21.87 -0.37 3.21
N SER A 147 22.05 -1.65 3.52
CA SER A 147 21.98 -2.18 4.88
C SER A 147 23.09 -3.20 5.06
N LEU A 148 23.54 -3.38 6.31
CA LEU A 148 24.50 -4.41 6.68
C LEU A 148 23.75 -5.56 7.36
N PRO A 149 24.09 -6.84 7.08
CA PRO A 149 23.50 -7.96 7.79
C PRO A 149 23.68 -7.82 9.31
N GLY A 150 22.58 -7.84 10.05
CA GLY A 150 22.59 -7.70 11.52
C GLY A 150 22.75 -6.27 12.05
N ASP A 151 22.91 -5.26 11.20
CA ASP A 151 22.82 -3.86 11.59
C ASP A 151 21.34 -3.41 11.47
N PRO A 152 20.72 -2.88 12.55
CA PRO A 152 19.36 -2.35 12.46
C PRO A 152 19.28 -1.07 11.61
N ARG A 153 20.40 -0.53 11.09
CA ARG A 153 20.40 0.70 10.31
C ARG A 153 20.28 0.46 8.82
N VAL A 154 19.44 1.29 8.19
CA VAL A 154 19.29 1.39 6.75
C VAL A 154 19.75 2.78 6.31
N TYR A 155 20.67 2.83 5.37
CA TYR A 155 21.19 4.05 4.78
C TYR A 155 20.51 4.29 3.44
N ALA A 156 19.95 5.47 3.24
CA ALA A 156 19.31 5.84 1.99
C ALA A 156 19.91 7.14 1.46
N ALA A 157 20.41 7.09 0.23
CA ALA A 157 20.97 8.24 -0.47
C ALA A 157 19.92 8.85 -1.40
N SER A 158 19.67 10.14 -1.22
CA SER A 158 18.84 10.95 -2.10
C SER A 158 19.74 11.81 -3.00
N ALA A 159 19.66 11.58 -4.31
CA ALA A 159 20.37 12.43 -5.28
C ALA A 159 19.75 13.84 -5.35
N LYS A 160 18.44 13.92 -5.14
CA LYS A 160 17.66 15.15 -5.31
C LYS A 160 17.75 16.08 -4.11
N ASP A 161 17.70 15.51 -2.91
CA ASP A 161 17.84 16.28 -1.67
C ASP A 161 19.32 16.44 -1.28
N SER A 162 20.26 15.86 -2.05
CA SER A 162 21.70 15.84 -1.75
C SER A 162 21.97 15.38 -0.30
N ALA A 163 21.23 14.35 0.13
CA ALA A 163 21.17 13.93 1.53
C ALA A 163 21.44 12.43 1.67
N LEU A 164 22.05 12.05 2.81
CA LEU A 164 22.13 10.68 3.29
C LEU A 164 21.27 10.59 4.56
N VAL A 165 20.22 9.77 4.52
CA VAL A 165 19.33 9.53 5.64
C VAL A 165 19.66 8.18 6.25
N VAL A 166 19.71 8.13 7.58
CA VAL A 166 19.89 6.89 8.34
C VAL A 166 18.59 6.59 9.07
N LEU A 167 17.99 5.45 8.75
CA LEU A 167 16.82 4.91 9.42
C LEU A 167 17.24 3.80 10.36
N THR A 168 16.59 3.70 11.51
CA THR A 168 16.75 2.54 12.41
C THR A 168 15.50 1.68 12.31
N VAL A 169 15.69 0.42 11.95
CA VAL A 169 14.64 -0.61 11.94
C VAL A 169 14.38 -1.00 13.39
N GLY A 170 13.21 -0.63 13.89
CA GLY A 170 12.72 -1.07 15.18
C GLY A 170 11.90 -2.37 15.06
N PRO A 171 11.72 -3.12 16.15
CA PRO A 171 10.77 -4.22 16.19
C PRO A 171 9.35 -3.67 15.96
N SER A 172 8.58 -4.36 15.12
CA SER A 172 7.15 -4.11 14.91
C SER A 172 6.40 -5.21 15.66
N TYR A 173 5.63 -4.85 16.67
CA TYR A 173 4.86 -5.82 17.44
C TYR A 173 3.52 -6.07 16.75
N ASP A 174 3.21 -7.33 16.49
CA ASP A 174 1.88 -7.73 16.03
C ASP A 174 0.83 -7.57 17.14
N SER A 175 -0.45 -7.79 16.81
CA SER A 175 -1.55 -7.74 17.78
C SER A 175 -1.50 -8.83 18.85
N LEU A 176 -0.57 -9.78 18.74
CA LEU A 176 -0.28 -10.82 19.73
C LEU A 176 0.96 -10.48 20.57
N GLY A 177 1.62 -9.34 20.32
CA GLY A 177 2.83 -8.90 21.01
C GLY A 177 4.11 -9.61 20.56
N GLY A 178 4.08 -10.36 19.45
CA GLY A 178 5.26 -10.92 18.81
C GLY A 178 5.99 -9.84 18.01
N ALA A 179 7.31 -9.77 18.16
CA ALA A 179 8.19 -8.93 17.34
C ALA A 179 8.57 -9.61 16.01
#